data_AF-A0A7S0WWE0-F1
#
_entry.id   AF-A0A7S0WWE0-F1
#
_cell.length_a   1.000
_cell.length_b   1.000
_cell.length_c   1.000
_cell.angle_alpha   90.00
_cell.angle_beta   90.00
_cell.angle_gamma   90.00
#
_symmetry.space_group_name_H-M   'P 1'
#
loop_
_entity.id
_entity.type
_entity.pdbx_description
1 polymer ?
#
loop_
_entity_poly.entity_id
_entity_poly.type
_entity_poly.pdbx_seq_one_letter_code
_entity_poly.pdbx_strand_id
1 'polypeptide(L)'
;AAFLYGGCLRALALQQLPPDSPSEQDAGSGEAGAGAGPLAEAVTLLRRAAGVYDWLAVWGLPRVAAKLPADRPAELLISMGKTMTQVCLAEAQAVTAHRAGQRRSGAGLVTSLWVGCWELWEAGAKTLKDNTADFNTVSDRLRRFLAIGGALARARALKWLAEDCRANKMQAGQGEAACLDAVAVLSTCTAAAEGDASWRAVIGAEAADLEVVRLRCDKERKTVYYQTIAKSAPDLPAPKVLVKPQPYAPMAGQGAAGAA
;
A
#
# COMPACT_ATOMS: atom_id res chain seq x y z
N ALA A 1 -13.42 -11.11 -18.81
CA ALA A 1 -14.45 -10.30 -18.13
C ALA A 1 -14.11 -10.03 -16.66
N ALA A 2 -13.99 -11.05 -15.80
CA ALA A 2 -13.76 -10.84 -14.36
C ALA A 2 -12.46 -10.07 -14.03
N PHE A 3 -11.34 -10.33 -14.73
CA PHE A 3 -10.09 -9.59 -14.47
C PHE A 3 -10.27 -8.09 -14.72
N LEU A 4 -10.90 -7.72 -15.83
CA LEU A 4 -11.23 -6.33 -16.16
C LEU A 4 -12.20 -5.71 -15.15
N TYR A 5 -13.19 -6.47 -14.66
CA TYR A 5 -14.09 -6.02 -13.60
C TYR A 5 -13.33 -5.67 -12.32
N GLY A 6 -12.36 -6.50 -11.90
CA GLY A 6 -11.44 -6.17 -10.82
C GLY A 6 -10.65 -4.87 -11.08
N GLY A 7 -10.22 -4.67 -12.33
CA GLY A 7 -9.54 -3.46 -12.78
C GLY A 7 -10.41 -2.21 -12.67
N CYS A 8 -11.66 -2.29 -13.10
CA CYS A 8 -12.64 -1.21 -13.00
C CYS A 8 -12.94 -0.85 -11.54
N LEU A 9 -13.09 -1.84 -10.66
CA LEU A 9 -13.30 -1.59 -9.22
C LEU A 9 -12.10 -0.86 -8.59
N ARG A 10 -10.87 -1.27 -8.93
CA ARG A 10 -9.65 -0.59 -8.47
C ARG A 10 -9.59 0.84 -9.01
N ALA A 11 -9.84 1.05 -10.30
CA ALA A 11 -9.84 2.37 -10.91
C ALA A 11 -10.88 3.31 -10.27
N LEU A 12 -12.09 2.81 -10.03
CA LEU A 12 -13.14 3.54 -9.32
C LEU A 12 -12.70 3.91 -7.90
N ALA A 13 -12.03 2.99 -7.18
CA ALA A 13 -11.52 3.27 -5.84
C ALA A 13 -10.49 4.40 -5.84
N LEU A 14 -9.58 4.43 -6.82
CA LEU A 14 -8.56 5.48 -6.93
C LEU A 14 -9.16 6.85 -7.26
N GLN A 15 -10.30 6.89 -7.95
CA GLN A 15 -11.03 8.15 -8.19
C GLN A 15 -11.71 8.70 -6.94
N GLN A 16 -11.98 7.87 -5.92
CA GLN A 16 -12.53 8.31 -4.64
C GLN A 16 -11.47 8.92 -3.71
N LEU A 17 -10.19 8.77 -4.04
CA LEU A 17 -9.11 9.35 -3.24
C LEU A 17 -8.98 10.84 -3.55
N PRO A 18 -8.86 11.71 -2.53
CA PRO A 18 -8.63 13.12 -2.75
C PRO A 18 -7.30 13.31 -3.50
N PRO A 19 -7.18 14.31 -4.39
CA PRO A 19 -5.89 14.68 -4.96
C PRO A 19 -4.92 15.07 -3.83
N ASP A 20 -3.63 14.77 -4.00
CA ASP A 20 -2.54 15.03 -3.04
C ASP A 20 -2.25 16.54 -2.83
N SER A 21 -3.26 17.36 -2.58
CA SER A 21 -3.13 18.76 -2.19
C SER A 21 -3.19 18.89 -0.66
N PRO A 22 -2.26 19.61 -0.02
CA PRO A 22 -2.33 19.90 1.40
C PRO A 22 -3.37 20.99 1.64
N SER A 23 -4.64 20.62 1.75
CA SER A 23 -5.66 21.54 2.29
C SER A 23 -5.82 21.26 3.78
N GLU A 24 -5.18 22.10 4.59
CA GLU A 24 -5.63 22.42 5.93
C GLU A 24 -7.07 22.94 5.85
N GLN A 25 -8.06 22.04 5.94
CA GLN A 25 -9.44 22.34 6.34
C GLN A 25 -10.24 21.03 6.31
N ASP A 26 -10.28 20.36 7.46
CA ASP A 26 -11.48 19.65 7.91
C ASP A 26 -11.59 19.81 9.42
N ALA A 27 -11.72 21.07 9.81
CA ALA A 27 -12.21 21.45 11.12
C ALA A 27 -13.74 21.50 11.03
N GLY A 28 -14.39 20.43 11.50
CA GLY A 28 -15.73 20.50 12.07
C GLY A 28 -16.91 20.44 11.09
N SER A 29 -17.45 19.24 10.90
CA SER A 29 -18.90 19.04 11.01
C SER A 29 -19.17 17.57 11.32
N GLY A 30 -19.61 17.32 12.55
CA GLY A 30 -20.23 16.06 12.87
C GLY A 30 -21.57 15.96 12.15
N GLU A 31 -21.68 15.00 11.25
CA GLU A 31 -22.97 14.41 10.88
C GLU A 31 -22.76 12.91 10.63
N ALA A 32 -23.30 12.13 11.55
CA ALA A 32 -23.45 10.70 11.43
C ALA A 32 -24.56 10.40 10.41
N GLY A 33 -24.20 10.43 9.12
CA GLY A 33 -25.01 9.87 8.03
C GLY A 33 -24.41 8.55 7.55
N ALA A 34 -25.24 7.53 7.35
CA ALA A 34 -24.89 6.15 7.01
C ALA A 34 -24.33 5.95 5.57
N GLY A 35 -23.45 6.85 5.12
CA GLY A 35 -22.59 6.70 3.95
C GLY A 35 -21.14 6.61 4.42
N ALA A 36 -20.45 5.53 4.10
CA ALA A 36 -19.03 5.42 4.40
C ALA A 36 -18.29 6.49 3.57
N GLY A 37 -17.69 7.50 4.21
CA GLY A 37 -17.02 8.60 3.49
C GLY A 37 -15.96 8.12 2.46
N PRO A 38 -15.48 8.98 1.53
CA PRO A 38 -14.78 8.57 0.30
C PRO A 38 -13.63 7.57 0.51
N LEU A 39 -12.83 7.74 1.57
CA LEU A 39 -11.74 6.83 1.93
C LEU A 39 -12.23 5.42 2.33
N ALA A 40 -13.35 5.33 3.03
CA ALA A 40 -13.94 4.06 3.44
C ALA A 40 -14.59 3.33 2.26
N GLU A 41 -15.18 4.08 1.32
CA GLU A 41 -15.66 3.55 0.06
C GLU A 41 -14.49 3.02 -0.80
N ALA A 42 -13.40 3.78 -0.93
CA ALA A 42 -12.18 3.34 -1.63
C ALA A 42 -11.64 2.02 -1.07
N VAL A 43 -11.53 1.90 0.25
CA VAL A 43 -11.12 0.64 0.91
C VAL A 43 -12.06 -0.51 0.58
N THR A 44 -13.37 -0.25 0.57
CA THR A 44 -14.38 -1.28 0.24
C THR A 44 -14.23 -1.75 -1.21
N LEU A 45 -14.07 -0.82 -2.15
CA LEU A 45 -13.88 -1.12 -3.57
C LEU A 45 -12.57 -1.89 -3.82
N LEU A 46 -11.48 -1.50 -3.18
CA LEU A 46 -10.19 -2.21 -3.27
C LEU A 46 -10.29 -3.63 -2.72
N ARG A 47 -10.99 -3.84 -1.60
CA ARG A 47 -11.24 -5.18 -1.06
C ARG A 47 -12.12 -6.05 -1.97
N ARG A 48 -13.09 -5.44 -2.67
CA ARG A 48 -13.87 -6.12 -3.71
C ARG A 48 -13.02 -6.50 -4.91
N ALA A 49 -12.17 -5.59 -5.38
CA ALA A 49 -11.22 -5.87 -6.47
C ALA A 49 -10.28 -7.02 -6.10
N ALA A 50 -9.70 -6.99 -4.90
CA ALA A 50 -8.88 -8.08 -4.38
C ALA A 50 -9.63 -9.42 -4.36
N GLY A 51 -10.90 -9.41 -3.96
CA GLY A 51 -11.79 -10.57 -4.00
C GLY A 51 -11.98 -11.19 -5.37
N VAL A 52 -12.13 -10.35 -6.40
CA VAL A 52 -12.28 -10.80 -7.80
C VAL A 52 -10.99 -11.47 -8.28
N TYR A 53 -9.84 -10.86 -8.02
CA TYR A 53 -8.54 -11.43 -8.40
C TYR A 53 -8.21 -12.71 -7.63
N ASP A 54 -8.55 -12.77 -6.35
CA ASP A 54 -8.39 -13.95 -5.51
C ASP A 54 -9.24 -15.12 -6.02
N TRP A 55 -10.52 -14.86 -6.30
CA TRP A 55 -11.41 -15.86 -6.89
C TRP A 55 -10.89 -16.36 -8.25
N LEU A 56 -10.37 -15.45 -9.09
CA LEU A 56 -9.75 -15.83 -10.36
C LEU A 56 -8.54 -16.73 -10.16
N ALA A 57 -7.65 -16.39 -9.24
CA ALA A 57 -6.44 -17.15 -8.98
C ALA A 57 -6.71 -18.53 -8.37
N VAL A 58 -7.69 -18.64 -7.47
CA VAL A 58 -7.96 -19.86 -6.71
C VAL A 58 -8.96 -20.78 -7.42
N TRP A 59 -9.99 -20.21 -8.05
CA TRP A 59 -11.11 -20.98 -8.61
C TRP A 59 -11.25 -20.84 -10.12
N GLY A 60 -11.20 -19.60 -10.64
CA GLY A 60 -11.50 -19.31 -12.03
C GLY A 60 -10.48 -19.91 -13.00
N LEU A 61 -9.24 -19.45 -12.92
CA LEU A 61 -8.17 -19.81 -13.84
C LEU A 61 -7.74 -21.28 -13.75
N PRO A 62 -7.57 -21.90 -12.57
CA PRO A 62 -7.20 -23.32 -12.49
C PRO A 62 -8.16 -24.26 -13.25
N ARG A 63 -9.46 -23.93 -13.30
CA ARG A 63 -10.47 -24.74 -14.02
C ARG A 63 -10.38 -24.66 -15.54
N VAL A 64 -9.83 -23.57 -16.05
CA VAL A 64 -9.69 -23.34 -17.50
C VAL A 64 -8.25 -23.42 -17.99
N ALA A 65 -7.27 -23.53 -17.07
CA ALA A 65 -5.84 -23.47 -17.36
C ALA A 65 -5.40 -24.44 -18.44
N ALA A 66 -5.93 -25.68 -18.43
CA ALA A 66 -5.60 -26.70 -19.43
C ALA A 66 -6.14 -26.40 -20.84
N LYS A 67 -7.11 -25.50 -20.96
CA LYS A 67 -7.73 -25.08 -22.23
C LYS A 67 -7.12 -23.80 -22.78
N LEU A 68 -6.26 -23.13 -22.01
CA LEU A 68 -5.65 -21.87 -22.41
C LEU A 68 -4.41 -22.14 -23.29
N PRO A 69 -4.19 -21.33 -24.34
CA PRO A 69 -2.97 -21.41 -25.13
C PRO A 69 -1.73 -21.08 -24.28
N ALA A 70 -0.56 -21.54 -24.71
CA ALA A 70 0.71 -21.22 -24.07
C ALA A 70 1.02 -19.72 -24.15
N ASP A 71 0.75 -19.09 -25.31
CA ASP A 71 0.85 -17.65 -25.53
C ASP A 71 -0.45 -16.95 -25.12
N ARG A 72 -0.70 -16.94 -23.81
CA ARG A 72 -1.87 -16.28 -23.22
C ARG A 72 -1.47 -14.95 -22.58
N PRO A 73 -2.39 -13.96 -22.57
CA PRO A 73 -2.13 -12.69 -21.91
C PRO A 73 -1.93 -12.88 -20.40
N ALA A 74 -1.17 -11.95 -19.79
CA ALA A 74 -0.75 -12.06 -18.39
C ALA A 74 -1.92 -12.07 -17.41
N GLU A 75 -3.03 -11.44 -17.77
CA GLU A 75 -4.29 -11.41 -17.04
C GLU A 75 -4.93 -12.80 -16.84
N LEU A 76 -4.50 -13.79 -17.63
CA LEU A 76 -4.93 -15.19 -17.51
C LEU A 76 -3.94 -16.06 -16.73
N LEU A 77 -2.94 -15.45 -16.09
CA LEU A 77 -1.99 -16.13 -15.24
C LEU A 77 -2.44 -16.13 -13.78
N ILE A 78 -2.34 -17.29 -13.12
CA ILE A 78 -2.67 -17.43 -11.70
C ILE A 78 -1.77 -16.53 -10.85
N SER A 79 -0.49 -16.45 -11.20
CA SER A 79 0.52 -15.59 -10.56
C SER A 79 0.15 -14.10 -10.67
N MET A 80 -0.39 -13.66 -11.81
CA MET A 80 -0.90 -12.30 -11.98
C MET A 80 -2.11 -12.03 -11.09
N GLY A 81 -3.08 -12.96 -11.04
CA GLY A 81 -4.23 -12.86 -10.13
C GLY A 81 -3.80 -12.70 -8.68
N LYS A 82 -2.88 -13.55 -8.20
CA LYS A 82 -2.31 -13.44 -6.84
C LYS A 82 -1.62 -12.09 -6.60
N THR A 83 -0.83 -11.63 -7.56
CA THR A 83 -0.12 -10.34 -7.47
C THR A 83 -1.11 -9.18 -7.35
N MET A 84 -2.14 -9.14 -8.19
CA MET A 84 -3.15 -8.10 -8.17
C MET A 84 -4.03 -8.13 -6.92
N THR A 85 -4.29 -9.31 -6.34
CA THR A 85 -4.91 -9.42 -5.02
C THR A 85 -4.06 -8.69 -3.97
N GLN A 86 -2.74 -8.93 -3.94
CA GLN A 86 -1.84 -8.28 -2.99
C GLN A 86 -1.78 -6.77 -3.21
N VAL A 87 -1.69 -6.31 -4.47
CA VAL A 87 -1.71 -4.87 -4.81
C VAL A 87 -2.96 -4.18 -4.25
N CYS A 88 -4.14 -4.72 -4.53
CA CYS A 88 -5.39 -4.12 -4.06
C CYS A 88 -5.50 -4.11 -2.53
N LEU A 89 -5.03 -5.16 -1.86
CA LEU A 89 -4.97 -5.17 -0.40
C LEU A 89 -3.95 -4.17 0.15
N ALA A 90 -2.76 -4.07 -0.46
CA ALA A 90 -1.73 -3.13 -0.02
C ALA A 90 -2.23 -1.67 -0.13
N GLU A 91 -2.90 -1.33 -1.21
CA GLU A 91 -3.56 -0.02 -1.40
C GLU A 91 -4.67 0.21 -0.35
N ALA A 92 -5.52 -0.79 -0.09
CA ALA A 92 -6.58 -0.68 0.92
C ALA A 92 -6.00 -0.49 2.34
N GLN A 93 -4.90 -1.19 2.64
CA GLN A 93 -4.18 -1.07 3.90
C GLN A 93 -3.51 0.30 4.01
N ALA A 94 -2.93 0.84 2.93
CA ALA A 94 -2.35 2.18 2.90
C ALA A 94 -3.37 3.27 3.22
N VAL A 95 -4.56 3.20 2.61
CA VAL A 95 -5.67 4.14 2.91
C VAL A 95 -6.11 4.04 4.37
N THR A 96 -6.16 2.82 4.90
CA THR A 96 -6.49 2.57 6.32
C THR A 96 -5.44 3.16 7.27
N ALA A 97 -4.14 2.97 6.97
CA ALA A 97 -3.03 3.50 7.75
C ALA A 97 -3.00 5.04 7.70
N HIS A 98 -3.22 5.63 6.52
CA HIS A 98 -3.30 7.07 6.35
C HIS A 98 -4.44 7.67 7.19
N ARG A 99 -5.64 7.08 7.13
CA ARG A 99 -6.80 7.51 7.93
C ARG A 99 -6.55 7.39 9.43
N ALA A 100 -5.82 6.36 9.88
CA ALA A 100 -5.44 6.19 11.28
C ALA A 100 -4.51 7.33 11.75
N GLY A 101 -3.55 7.74 10.92
CA GLY A 101 -2.68 8.88 11.18
C GLY A 101 -3.44 10.20 11.30
N GLN A 102 -4.40 10.47 10.40
CA GLN A 102 -5.23 11.68 10.45
C GLN A 102 -6.08 11.78 11.73
N ARG A 103 -6.53 10.63 12.26
CA ARG A 103 -7.37 10.56 13.47
C ARG A 103 -6.59 10.70 14.78
N ARG A 104 -5.31 11.08 14.72
CA ARG A 104 -4.40 11.13 15.88
C ARG A 104 -4.37 9.80 16.65
N SER A 105 -4.44 8.68 15.92
CA SER A 105 -4.17 7.37 16.52
C SER A 105 -2.71 7.34 17.02
N GLY A 106 -2.42 6.50 18.02
CA GLY A 106 -1.06 6.37 18.53
C GLY A 106 -0.05 6.02 17.44
N ALA A 107 1.11 6.68 17.45
CA ALA A 107 2.13 6.54 16.40
C ALA A 107 2.55 5.08 16.20
N GLY A 108 2.79 4.32 17.28
CA GLY A 108 3.06 2.89 17.19
C GLY A 108 2.00 2.05 16.46
N LEU A 109 0.70 2.37 16.62
CA LEU A 109 -0.35 1.67 15.87
C LEU A 109 -0.27 2.01 14.37
N VAL A 110 -0.06 3.28 14.03
CA VAL A 110 0.07 3.72 12.63
C VAL A 110 1.30 3.09 11.98
N THR A 111 2.41 2.98 12.72
CA THR A 111 3.61 2.25 12.29
C THR A 111 3.27 0.80 11.95
N SER A 112 2.64 0.03 12.86
CA SER A 112 2.26 -1.36 12.58
C SER A 112 1.33 -1.51 11.38
N LEU A 113 0.45 -0.54 11.11
CA LEU A 113 -0.42 -0.55 9.93
C LEU A 113 0.38 -0.35 8.63
N TRP A 114 1.37 0.54 8.62
CA TRP A 114 2.27 0.74 7.48
C TRP A 114 3.23 -0.44 7.27
N VAL A 115 3.71 -1.09 8.34
CA VAL A 115 4.46 -2.34 8.23
C VAL A 115 3.60 -3.42 7.58
N GLY A 116 2.33 -3.56 7.99
CA GLY A 116 1.39 -4.47 7.32
C GLY A 116 1.13 -4.12 5.85
N CYS A 117 1.16 -2.83 5.48
CA CYS A 117 1.10 -2.42 4.07
C CYS A 117 2.35 -2.85 3.30
N TRP A 118 3.54 -2.63 3.88
CA TRP A 118 4.81 -3.05 3.27
C TRP A 118 4.86 -4.56 3.04
N GLU A 119 4.41 -5.38 3.98
CA GLU A 119 4.37 -6.84 3.81
C GLU A 119 3.48 -7.29 2.64
N LEU A 120 2.36 -6.61 2.40
CA LEU A 120 1.49 -6.92 1.26
C LEU A 120 2.18 -6.59 -0.07
N TRP A 121 2.93 -5.48 -0.14
CA TRP A 121 3.75 -5.15 -1.31
C TRP A 121 4.85 -6.18 -1.55
N GLU A 122 5.57 -6.58 -0.49
CA GLU A 122 6.60 -7.63 -0.57
C GLU A 122 6.01 -8.98 -1.01
N ALA A 123 4.83 -9.35 -0.52
CA ALA A 123 4.15 -10.57 -0.94
C ALA A 123 3.80 -10.55 -2.44
N GLY A 124 3.36 -9.39 -2.96
CA GLY A 124 3.13 -9.17 -4.38
C GLY A 124 4.43 -9.27 -5.21
N ALA A 125 5.48 -8.57 -4.77
CA ALA A 125 6.79 -8.58 -5.43
C ALA A 125 7.43 -9.99 -5.43
N LYS A 126 7.31 -10.71 -4.32
CA LYS A 126 7.76 -12.10 -4.20
C LYS A 126 7.01 -13.01 -5.18
N THR A 127 5.70 -12.84 -5.30
CA THR A 127 4.90 -13.62 -6.27
C THR A 127 5.41 -13.43 -7.70
N LEU A 128 5.76 -12.19 -8.10
CA LEU A 128 6.38 -11.94 -9.41
C LEU A 128 7.75 -12.58 -9.57
N LYS A 129 8.58 -12.53 -8.52
CA LYS A 129 9.94 -13.08 -8.52
C LYS A 129 9.93 -14.60 -8.63
N ASP A 130 9.09 -15.26 -7.84
CA ASP A 130 8.97 -16.72 -7.79
C ASP A 130 8.42 -17.30 -9.10
N ASN A 131 7.73 -16.48 -9.92
CA ASN A 131 7.16 -16.89 -11.19
C ASN A 131 7.76 -16.10 -12.36
N THR A 132 9.07 -15.80 -12.34
CA THR A 132 9.69 -14.92 -13.35
C THR A 132 9.39 -15.31 -14.81
N ALA A 133 9.30 -16.61 -15.11
CA ALA A 133 8.97 -17.11 -16.45
C ALA A 133 7.59 -16.67 -16.96
N ASP A 134 6.63 -16.49 -16.06
CA ASP A 134 5.26 -16.02 -16.37
C ASP A 134 5.25 -14.55 -16.78
N PHE A 135 6.29 -13.78 -16.44
CA PHE A 135 6.33 -12.32 -16.56
C PHE A 135 7.34 -11.82 -17.59
N ASN A 136 7.84 -12.70 -18.47
CA ASN A 136 8.79 -12.32 -19.52
C ASN A 136 8.23 -11.30 -20.51
N THR A 137 6.91 -11.29 -20.71
CA THR A 137 6.18 -10.34 -21.58
C THR A 137 5.57 -9.17 -20.82
N VAL A 138 5.63 -9.18 -19.48
CA VAL A 138 4.97 -8.18 -18.63
C VAL A 138 5.86 -6.96 -18.48
N SER A 139 5.26 -5.79 -18.67
CA SER A 139 5.94 -4.51 -18.54
C SER A 139 6.65 -4.39 -17.19
N ASP A 140 7.92 -4.00 -17.25
CA ASP A 140 8.74 -3.67 -16.09
C ASP A 140 8.11 -2.59 -15.19
N ARG A 141 7.16 -1.81 -15.75
CA ARG A 141 6.36 -0.85 -14.99
C ARG A 141 5.66 -1.45 -13.78
N LEU A 142 5.16 -2.70 -13.86
CA LEU A 142 4.51 -3.34 -12.70
C LEU A 142 5.53 -3.68 -11.59
N ARG A 143 6.72 -4.16 -11.96
CA ARG A 143 7.80 -4.47 -11.01
C ARG A 143 8.25 -3.21 -10.29
N ARG A 144 8.47 -2.13 -11.05
CA ARG A 144 8.79 -0.82 -10.48
C ARG A 144 7.68 -0.28 -9.58
N PHE A 145 6.42 -0.44 -9.97
CA PHE A 145 5.27 -0.02 -9.16
C PHE A 145 5.23 -0.73 -7.79
N LEU A 146 5.43 -2.06 -7.76
CA LEU A 146 5.49 -2.81 -6.50
C LEU A 146 6.70 -2.40 -5.64
N ALA A 147 7.87 -2.22 -6.25
CA ALA A 147 9.08 -1.80 -5.54
C ALA A 147 8.92 -0.42 -4.91
N ILE A 148 8.42 0.55 -5.68
CA ILE A 148 8.14 1.92 -5.20
C ILE A 148 7.07 1.89 -4.11
N GLY A 149 5.97 1.14 -4.31
CA GLY A 149 4.90 1.01 -3.32
C GLY A 149 5.38 0.44 -1.98
N GLY A 150 6.18 -0.63 -2.03
CA GLY A 150 6.78 -1.23 -0.84
C GLY A 150 7.74 -0.29 -0.12
N ALA A 151 8.60 0.42 -0.86
CA ALA A 151 9.53 1.38 -0.27
C ALA A 151 8.83 2.59 0.33
N LEU A 152 7.79 3.13 -0.31
CA LEU A 152 6.97 4.21 0.25
C LEU A 152 6.28 3.75 1.55
N ALA A 153 5.72 2.54 1.57
CA ALA A 153 5.10 1.98 2.78
C ALA A 153 6.12 1.82 3.92
N ARG A 154 7.33 1.33 3.61
CA ARG A 154 8.41 1.20 4.58
C ARG A 154 8.91 2.55 5.10
N ALA A 155 9.12 3.53 4.22
CA ALA A 155 9.54 4.87 4.60
C ALA A 155 8.49 5.54 5.50
N ARG A 156 7.19 5.37 5.20
CA ARG A 156 6.09 5.84 6.05
C ARG A 156 6.06 5.15 7.40
N ALA A 157 6.31 3.84 7.47
CA ALA A 157 6.44 3.14 8.74
C ALA A 157 7.57 3.73 9.60
N LEU A 158 8.75 3.92 9.02
CA LEU A 158 9.90 4.52 9.71
C LEU A 158 9.64 5.98 10.15
N LYS A 159 8.92 6.76 9.33
CA LYS A 159 8.49 8.11 9.71
C LYS A 159 7.61 8.12 10.96
N TRP A 160 6.62 7.23 11.03
CA TRP A 160 5.75 7.09 12.21
C TRP A 160 6.48 6.48 13.41
N LEU A 161 7.46 5.59 13.17
CA LEU A 161 8.36 5.11 14.22
C LEU A 161 9.18 6.26 14.82
N ALA A 162 9.67 7.19 13.98
CA ALA A 162 10.39 8.37 14.46
C ALA A 162 9.51 9.26 15.35
N GLU A 163 8.24 9.48 14.98
CA GLU A 163 7.28 10.20 15.82
C GLU A 163 6.96 9.46 17.14
N ASP A 164 6.90 8.12 17.12
CA ASP A 164 6.72 7.29 18.33
C ASP A 164 7.93 7.40 19.27
N CYS A 165 9.15 7.29 18.72
CA CYS A 165 10.38 7.52 19.47
C CYS A 165 10.48 8.96 19.99
N ARG A 166 9.97 9.95 19.26
CA ARG A 166 9.94 11.34 19.71
C ARG A 166 8.99 11.53 20.90
N ALA A 167 7.84 10.85 20.89
CA ALA A 167 6.93 10.84 22.05
C ALA A 167 7.59 10.20 23.29
N ASN A 168 8.49 9.24 23.08
CA ASN A 168 9.29 8.61 24.12
C ASN A 168 10.58 9.40 24.40
N LYS A 169 10.55 10.25 25.43
CA LYS A 169 11.62 11.20 25.83
C LYS A 169 13.06 10.64 25.86
N MET A 170 13.26 9.33 26.00
CA MET A 170 14.56 8.67 26.05
C MET A 170 15.06 8.14 24.69
N GLN A 171 14.35 8.39 23.59
CA GLN A 171 14.60 7.77 22.28
C GLN A 171 14.76 8.77 21.12
N ALA A 172 15.03 10.05 21.40
CA ALA A 172 15.21 11.06 20.35
C ALA A 172 16.34 10.73 19.36
N GLY A 173 17.45 10.14 19.84
CA GLY A 173 18.55 9.66 19.00
C GLY A 173 18.17 8.48 18.08
N GLN A 174 17.23 7.64 18.51
CA GLN A 174 16.66 6.55 17.72
C GLN A 174 15.65 7.06 16.68
N GLY A 175 14.87 8.09 17.03
CA GLY A 175 13.95 8.73 16.09
C GLY A 175 14.66 9.36 14.89
N GLU A 176 15.79 10.04 15.11
CA GLU A 176 16.59 10.57 13.99
C GLU A 176 17.21 9.47 13.13
N ALA A 177 17.69 8.37 13.73
CA ALA A 177 18.17 7.21 12.98
C ALA A 177 17.07 6.61 12.10
N ALA A 178 15.84 6.49 12.60
CA ALA A 178 14.69 6.04 11.81
C ALA A 178 14.38 6.98 10.62
N CYS A 179 14.50 8.30 10.80
CA CYS A 179 14.37 9.24 9.70
C CYS A 179 15.47 9.08 8.64
N LEU A 180 16.72 8.86 9.05
CA LEU A 180 17.83 8.63 8.12
C LEU A 180 17.65 7.33 7.33
N ASP A 181 17.21 6.25 7.98
CA ASP A 181 16.87 4.99 7.31
C ASP A 181 15.73 5.18 6.31
N ALA A 182 14.71 5.98 6.65
CA ALA A 182 13.61 6.29 5.73
C ALA A 182 14.10 7.07 4.49
N VAL A 183 15.00 8.05 4.66
CA VAL A 183 15.61 8.78 3.53
C VAL A 183 16.41 7.83 2.65
N ALA A 184 17.19 6.92 3.25
CA ALA A 184 17.93 5.91 2.49
C ALA A 184 16.99 5.02 1.67
N VAL A 185 15.88 4.55 2.26
CA VAL A 185 14.86 3.77 1.55
C VAL A 185 14.28 4.56 0.36
N LEU A 186 13.88 5.81 0.55
CA LEU A 186 13.34 6.64 -0.54
C LEU A 186 14.36 6.87 -1.65
N SER A 187 15.64 7.08 -1.30
CA SER A 187 16.71 7.31 -2.28
C SER A 187 16.89 6.12 -3.22
N THR A 188 16.76 4.88 -2.74
CA THR A 188 16.89 3.68 -3.59
C THR A 188 15.80 3.57 -4.67
N CYS A 189 14.64 4.19 -4.44
CA CYS A 189 13.51 4.12 -5.36
C CYS A 189 13.45 5.28 -6.35
N THR A 190 14.31 6.29 -6.20
CA THR A 190 14.41 7.39 -7.18
C THR A 190 14.81 6.89 -8.57
N ALA A 191 15.76 5.94 -8.63
CA ALA A 191 16.14 5.28 -9.89
C ALA A 191 14.98 4.48 -10.50
N ALA A 192 14.20 3.78 -9.68
CA ALA A 192 13.02 3.05 -10.16
C ALA A 192 11.92 3.99 -10.70
N ALA A 193 11.89 5.25 -10.24
CA ALA A 193 10.97 6.28 -10.73
C ALA A 193 11.48 7.05 -11.96
N GLU A 194 12.65 6.72 -12.50
CA GLU A 194 13.18 7.35 -13.70
C GLU A 194 12.21 7.16 -14.89
N GLY A 195 11.94 8.28 -15.57
CA GLY A 195 11.00 8.33 -16.69
C GLY A 195 9.54 8.59 -16.31
N ASP A 196 9.15 8.56 -15.02
CA ASP A 196 7.79 8.88 -14.59
C ASP A 196 7.75 10.11 -13.67
N ALA A 197 7.25 11.22 -14.18
CA ALA A 197 7.16 12.47 -13.42
C ALA A 197 6.19 12.36 -12.23
N SER A 198 5.12 11.56 -12.35
CA SER A 198 4.14 11.39 -11.27
C SER A 198 4.75 10.65 -10.09
N TRP A 199 5.52 9.58 -10.35
CA TRP A 199 6.17 8.81 -9.29
C TRP A 199 7.25 9.63 -8.58
N ARG A 200 8.04 10.41 -9.33
CA ARG A 200 9.03 11.33 -8.74
C ARG A 200 8.38 12.39 -7.87
N ALA A 201 7.23 12.94 -8.29
CA ALA A 201 6.50 13.93 -7.50
C ALA A 201 6.04 13.34 -6.15
N VAL A 202 5.49 12.12 -6.15
CA VAL A 202 5.06 11.44 -4.91
C VAL A 202 6.25 11.14 -3.99
N ILE A 203 7.37 10.63 -4.53
CA ILE A 203 8.57 10.36 -3.74
C ILE A 203 9.15 11.67 -3.15
N GLY A 204 9.16 12.74 -3.96
CA GLY A 204 9.61 14.06 -3.51
C GLY A 204 8.73 14.65 -2.40
N ALA A 205 7.41 14.52 -2.52
CA ALA A 205 6.48 14.96 -1.49
C ALA A 205 6.67 14.19 -0.18
N GLU A 206 6.84 12.86 -0.26
CA GLU A 206 7.10 12.05 0.93
C GLU A 206 8.44 12.38 1.58
N ALA A 207 9.49 12.64 0.77
CA ALA A 207 10.79 13.07 1.27
C ALA A 207 10.72 14.45 1.98
N ALA A 208 9.94 15.38 1.43
CA ALA A 208 9.72 16.69 2.05
C ALA A 208 8.98 16.59 3.39
N ASP A 209 7.93 15.76 3.46
CA ASP A 209 7.20 15.52 4.72
C ASP A 209 8.08 14.83 5.77
N LEU A 210 8.90 13.86 5.35
CA LEU A 210 9.88 13.21 6.22
C LEU A 210 10.92 14.19 6.77
N GLU A 211 11.36 15.16 5.96
CA GLU A 211 12.31 16.19 6.39
C GLU A 211 11.73 17.05 7.52
N VAL A 212 10.43 17.38 7.45
CA VAL A 212 9.74 18.11 8.52
C VAL A 212 9.73 17.32 9.84
N VAL A 213 9.54 15.99 9.79
CA VAL A 213 9.65 15.12 10.97
C VAL A 213 11.09 15.07 11.46
N ARG A 214 12.06 14.88 10.57
CA ARG A 214 13.49 14.81 10.90
C ARG A 214 13.98 16.08 11.60
N LEU A 215 13.66 17.26 11.09
CA LEU A 215 14.06 18.53 11.70
C LEU A 215 13.50 18.71 13.12
N ARG A 216 12.28 18.22 13.36
CA ARG A 216 11.69 18.22 14.72
C ARG A 216 12.44 17.26 15.65
N CYS A 217 12.72 16.04 15.19
CA CYS A 217 13.53 15.08 15.95
C CYS A 217 14.95 15.62 16.24
N ASP A 218 15.62 16.20 15.25
CA ASP A 218 16.98 16.75 15.40
C ASP A 218 17.02 17.90 16.40
N LYS A 219 16.04 18.81 16.34
CA LYS A 219 15.91 19.92 17.30
C LYS A 219 15.75 19.37 18.72
N GLU A 220 14.78 18.49 18.96
CA GLU A 220 14.56 17.91 20.29
C GLU A 220 15.78 17.14 20.79
N ARG A 221 16.42 16.36 19.91
CA ARG A 221 17.62 15.60 20.24
C ARG A 221 18.79 16.51 20.65
N LYS A 222 19.04 17.60 19.91
CA LYS A 222 20.16 18.52 20.16
C LYS A 222 19.91 19.50 21.31
N THR A 223 18.68 20.01 21.45
CA THR A 223 18.40 21.12 22.36
C THR A 223 17.71 20.70 23.66
N VAL A 224 16.98 19.58 23.66
CA VAL A 224 16.22 19.12 24.84
C VAL A 224 16.93 17.94 25.49
N TYR A 225 17.23 16.90 24.72
CA TYR A 225 17.70 15.62 25.27
C TYR A 225 19.21 15.40 25.20
N TYR A 226 19.92 16.18 24.38
CA TYR A 226 21.38 16.07 24.15
C TYR A 226 21.84 14.65 23.82
N GLN A 227 21.07 13.91 23.02
CA GLN A 227 21.39 12.53 22.65
C GLN A 227 22.24 12.48 21.38
N THR A 228 23.11 11.48 21.29
CA THR A 228 23.78 11.11 20.04
C THR A 228 22.79 10.38 19.13
N ILE A 229 23.06 10.40 17.82
CA ILE A 229 22.29 9.60 16.87
C ILE A 229 22.62 8.12 17.12
N ALA A 230 21.58 7.29 17.22
CA ALA A 230 21.76 5.86 17.36
C ALA A 230 22.40 5.26 16.09
N LYS A 231 23.18 4.18 16.24
CA LYS A 231 23.82 3.52 15.08
C LYS A 231 22.81 2.90 14.12
N SER A 232 21.64 2.52 14.63
CA SER A 232 20.54 1.94 13.87
C SER A 232 19.21 2.43 14.43
N ALA A 233 18.19 2.47 13.58
CA ALA A 233 16.82 2.63 14.02
C ALA A 233 16.39 1.47 14.94
N PRO A 234 15.34 1.67 15.77
CA PRO A 234 14.67 0.56 16.44
C PRO A 234 14.08 -0.42 15.43
N ASP A 235 13.91 -1.67 15.86
CA ASP A 235 13.21 -2.66 15.06
C ASP A 235 11.76 -2.21 14.79
N LEU A 236 11.31 -2.43 13.56
CA LEU A 236 9.93 -2.18 13.19
C LEU A 236 9.00 -3.10 14.02
N PRO A 237 7.85 -2.58 14.51
CA PRO A 237 6.91 -3.37 15.27
C PRO A 237 6.26 -4.45 14.38
N ALA A 238 5.61 -5.42 15.03
CA ALA A 238 4.90 -6.47 14.32
C ALA A 238 3.84 -5.89 13.35
N PRO A 239 3.71 -6.48 12.15
CA PRO A 239 2.75 -6.05 11.14
C PRO A 239 1.32 -6.19 11.65
N LYS A 240 0.46 -5.23 11.28
CA LYS A 240 -0.98 -5.30 11.54
C LYS A 240 -1.78 -5.11 10.26
N VAL A 241 -2.16 -6.22 9.63
CA VAL A 241 -3.02 -6.22 8.44
C VAL A 241 -4.48 -6.29 8.84
N LEU A 242 -5.27 -5.27 8.47
CA LEU A 242 -6.71 -5.19 8.78
C LEU A 242 -7.60 -5.55 7.60
N VAL A 243 -7.06 -5.46 6.39
CA VAL A 243 -7.81 -5.68 5.15
C VAL A 243 -7.76 -7.15 4.73
N LYS A 244 -8.89 -7.63 4.21
CA LYS A 244 -9.03 -8.97 3.63
C LYS A 244 -9.83 -8.89 2.33
N PRO A 245 -9.59 -9.80 1.36
CA PRO A 245 -10.40 -9.89 0.15
C PRO A 245 -11.87 -10.05 0.53
N GLN A 246 -12.75 -9.31 -0.14
CA GLN A 246 -14.19 -9.56 -0.01
C GLN A 246 -14.56 -10.73 -0.93
N PRO A 247 -15.24 -11.79 -0.44
CA PRO A 247 -15.59 -12.92 -1.29
C PRO A 247 -16.34 -12.48 -2.55
N TYR A 248 -15.86 -12.91 -3.70
CA TYR A 248 -16.50 -12.68 -4.99
C TYR A 248 -17.20 -13.95 -5.46
N ALA A 249 -18.46 -13.82 -5.84
CA ALA A 249 -19.21 -14.84 -6.55
C ALA A 249 -19.66 -14.24 -7.88
N PRO A 250 -19.27 -14.81 -9.04
CA PRO A 250 -19.87 -14.40 -10.29
C PRO A 250 -21.37 -14.72 -10.25
N MET A 251 -22.22 -13.80 -10.72
CA MET A 251 -23.63 -14.11 -10.91
C MET A 251 -23.71 -15.22 -11.97
N ALA A 252 -23.90 -16.46 -11.53
CA ALA A 252 -24.29 -17.54 -12.42
C ALA A 252 -25.64 -17.17 -13.04
N GLY A 253 -25.74 -17.22 -14.37
CA GLY A 253 -26.89 -16.71 -15.10
C GLY A 253 -28.22 -17.31 -14.63
N GLN A 254 -29.20 -16.44 -14.37
CA GLN A 254 -30.64 -16.78 -14.36
C GLN A 254 -31.17 -17.17 -15.76
N GLY A 255 -30.32 -17.64 -16.68
CA GLY A 255 -30.65 -17.83 -18.10
C GLY A 255 -30.45 -19.24 -18.66
N ALA A 256 -30.09 -20.23 -17.86
CA ALA A 256 -29.80 -21.59 -18.36
C ALA A 256 -30.42 -22.71 -17.51
N ALA A 257 -31.57 -22.45 -16.88
CA ALA A 257 -32.35 -23.45 -16.13
C ALA A 257 -33.78 -23.60 -16.68
N GLY A 258 -33.94 -23.47 -18.01
CA GLY A 258 -35.24 -23.57 -18.70
C GLY A 258 -35.16 -24.18 -20.09
N ALA A 259 -34.21 -25.09 -20.31
CA ALA A 259 -34.14 -25.89 -21.54
C ALA A 259 -33.55 -27.26 -21.23
N ALA A 260 -34.36 -28.12 -20.62
CA ALA A 260 -34.24 -29.57 -20.62
C ALA A 260 -35.65 -30.16 -20.52
#